data_AF-A0A2H5WU29-F1
#
_entry.id   AF-A0A2H5WU29-F1
#
_cell.length_a   1.000
_cell.length_b   1.000
_cell.length_c   1.000
_cell.angle_alpha   90.00
_cell.angle_beta   90.00
_cell.angle_gamma   90.00
#
_symmetry.space_group_name_H-M   'P 1'
#
loop_
_entity.id
_entity.type
_entity.pdbx_description
1 polymer ?
#
loop_
_entity_poly.entity_id
_entity_poly.type
_entity_poly.pdbx_seq_one_letter_code
_entity_poly.pdbx_strand_id
1 'polypeptide(L)'
;MVSVKLDFYRYREEVRRAILQQIARLDSEWDPFVASWLAYACSQEGFESNKPLFDLIERLRLWAEKDEVWAVRRNLGALCFLGYFLRKMGEESPDFTNRLLEQIEGLERDESPKFSPKNDPEQVFPMALLVGMLDEAPQSIKDFLKKVAQERIQGPLKRQILYLAAWRELDETVSPPTSILDVDDPGDAISLVWFWERYEVSGQRAKWWKTFESVRGCLSFEQQAADESARIISPSEMALLYEALTRETDKPDPNLLFELYPLHPRVKEIARKPFQEGNYVHAVLEAAKAFEKYLKELTQIDENCRRLVQESFKVQSPRIRFNKLQSRSEKSEQEGLRLIAEGICAAVRNPKGHEPMDAPAMQQLDAFEALDQLAIISYIFKRVEKADVINKDD
;
A
#
# COMPACT_ATOMS: atom_id res chain seq x y z
N MET A 1 -12.69 8.17 -13.91
CA MET A 1 -12.65 7.60 -12.54
C MET A 1 -12.04 8.62 -11.60
N VAL A 2 -12.67 8.87 -10.46
CA VAL A 2 -12.18 9.77 -9.40
C VAL A 2 -10.93 9.15 -8.75
N SER A 3 -9.89 9.99 -8.59
CA SER A 3 -8.59 9.66 -7.96
C SER A 3 -8.76 9.45 -6.46
N VAL A 4 -7.99 8.52 -5.88
CA VAL A 4 -7.95 8.33 -4.43
C VAL A 4 -7.37 9.60 -3.78
N LYS A 5 -7.96 10.11 -2.69
CA LYS A 5 -7.52 11.35 -2.03
C LYS A 5 -6.97 11.12 -0.62
N LEU A 6 -6.77 9.86 -0.24
CA LEU A 6 -6.22 9.49 1.06
C LEU A 6 -4.77 9.95 1.19
N ASP A 7 -4.47 10.71 2.24
CA ASP A 7 -3.10 10.97 2.69
C ASP A 7 -2.66 9.80 3.57
N PHE A 8 -1.89 8.88 2.98
CA PHE A 8 -1.45 7.65 3.62
C PHE A 8 -0.62 7.91 4.88
N TYR A 9 0.29 8.88 4.84
CA TYR A 9 1.15 9.19 5.97
C TYR A 9 0.34 9.75 7.14
N ARG A 10 -0.51 10.74 6.86
CA ARG A 10 -1.39 11.31 7.88
C ARG A 10 -2.32 10.25 8.47
N TYR A 11 -2.93 9.43 7.62
CA TYR A 11 -3.89 8.43 8.07
C TYR A 11 -3.21 7.30 8.85
N ARG A 12 -1.99 6.91 8.49
CA ARG A 12 -1.16 5.98 9.28
C ARG A 12 -0.93 6.51 10.69
N GLU A 13 -0.58 7.79 10.85
CA GLU A 13 -0.40 8.39 12.19
C GLU A 13 -1.72 8.49 12.98
N GLU A 14 -2.85 8.71 12.30
CA GLU A 14 -4.19 8.67 12.93
C GLU A 14 -4.50 7.27 13.49
N VAL A 15 -4.30 6.21 12.69
CA VAL A 15 -4.48 4.81 13.12
C VAL A 15 -3.50 4.43 14.23
N ARG A 16 -2.23 4.87 14.14
CA ARG A 16 -1.21 4.64 15.17
C ARG A 16 -1.63 5.19 16.52
N ARG A 17 -2.16 6.42 16.56
CA ARG A 17 -2.67 7.03 17.80
C ARG A 17 -3.82 6.23 18.38
N ALA A 18 -4.75 5.75 17.55
CA ALA A 18 -5.84 4.89 17.99
C ALA A 18 -5.33 3.57 18.60
N ILE A 19 -4.32 2.93 18.00
CA ILE A 19 -3.68 1.74 18.56
C ILE A 19 -3.10 2.03 19.95
N LEU A 20 -2.33 3.11 20.10
CA LEU A 20 -1.73 3.48 21.39
C LEU A 20 -2.79 3.77 22.47
N GLN A 21 -3.93 4.36 22.09
CA GLN A 21 -5.06 4.55 23.00
C GLN A 21 -5.69 3.23 23.43
N GLN A 22 -5.84 2.26 22.51
CA GLN A 22 -6.33 0.92 22.85
C GLN A 22 -5.36 0.18 23.78
N ILE A 23 -4.05 0.34 23.56
CA ILE A 23 -3.02 -0.22 24.45
C ILE A 23 -3.17 0.33 25.87
N ALA A 24 -3.40 1.64 26.03
CA ALA A 24 -3.61 2.24 27.36
C ALA A 24 -4.86 1.70 28.08
N ARG A 25 -5.90 1.25 27.34
CA ARG A 25 -7.11 0.65 27.95
C ARG A 25 -6.83 -0.73 28.55
N LEU A 26 -5.84 -1.46 28.02
CA LEU A 26 -5.44 -2.77 28.55
C LEU A 26 -4.87 -2.72 29.97
N ASP A 27 -4.54 -1.53 30.49
CA ASP A 27 -4.15 -1.34 31.89
C ASP A 27 -5.34 -1.50 32.85
N SER A 28 -6.56 -1.23 32.37
CA SER A 28 -7.78 -1.36 33.15
C SER A 28 -8.48 -2.71 32.93
N GLU A 29 -8.47 -3.21 31.69
CA GLU A 29 -9.12 -4.47 31.30
C GLU A 29 -8.19 -5.29 30.41
N TRP A 30 -7.53 -6.29 30.99
CA TRP A 30 -6.60 -7.13 30.23
C TRP A 30 -7.35 -8.16 29.39
N ASP A 31 -7.24 -8.04 28.07
CA ASP A 31 -7.64 -9.06 27.11
C ASP A 31 -6.39 -9.49 26.30
N PRO A 32 -5.91 -10.74 26.46
CA PRO A 32 -4.70 -11.21 25.79
C PRO A 32 -4.86 -11.29 24.26
N PHE A 33 -6.07 -11.55 23.75
CA PHE A 33 -6.29 -11.65 22.31
C PHE A 33 -6.29 -10.26 21.66
N VAL A 34 -6.89 -9.27 22.31
CA VAL A 34 -6.78 -7.86 21.91
C VAL A 34 -5.32 -7.40 22.00
N ALA A 35 -4.64 -7.69 23.11
CA ALA A 35 -3.23 -7.35 23.29
C ALA A 35 -2.34 -7.93 22.18
N SER A 36 -2.58 -9.17 21.76
CA SER A 36 -1.82 -9.80 20.68
C SER A 36 -2.03 -9.11 19.32
N TRP A 37 -3.26 -8.71 18.98
CA TRP A 37 -3.51 -7.95 17.74
C TRP A 37 -2.87 -6.56 17.76
N LEU A 38 -2.92 -5.87 18.90
CA LEU A 38 -2.25 -4.56 19.05
C LEU A 38 -0.73 -4.70 19.02
N ALA A 39 -0.16 -5.75 19.62
CA ALA A 39 1.25 -6.08 19.49
C ALA A 39 1.62 -6.38 18.03
N TYR A 40 0.77 -7.13 17.31
CA TYR A 40 0.96 -7.38 15.89
C TYR A 40 0.98 -6.09 15.08
N ALA A 41 0.09 -5.13 15.38
CA ALA A 41 0.11 -3.80 14.77
C ALA A 41 1.41 -3.04 15.08
N CYS A 42 1.83 -2.99 16.35
CA CYS A 42 3.08 -2.33 16.71
C CYS A 42 4.31 -2.98 16.04
N SER A 43 4.30 -4.30 15.84
CA SER A 43 5.41 -5.01 15.19
C SER A 43 5.67 -4.60 13.74
N GLN A 44 4.73 -3.92 13.08
CA GLN A 44 4.90 -3.38 11.72
C GLN A 44 5.91 -2.24 11.66
N GLU A 45 6.18 -1.56 12.77
CA GLU A 45 7.24 -0.55 12.89
C GLU A 45 8.63 -1.16 13.12
N GLY A 46 8.72 -2.49 13.10
CA GLY A 46 9.92 -3.23 13.45
C GLY A 46 10.00 -3.56 14.93
N PHE A 47 10.92 -4.47 15.25
CA PHE A 47 11.17 -4.94 16.62
C PHE A 47 12.26 -4.14 17.33
N GLU A 48 12.98 -3.26 16.63
CA GLU A 48 14.05 -2.46 17.23
C GLU A 48 13.50 -1.20 17.88
N SER A 49 13.88 -0.92 19.13
CA SER A 49 13.49 0.29 19.87
C SER A 49 11.97 0.54 19.97
N ASN A 50 11.15 -0.53 19.91
CA ASN A 50 9.69 -0.46 19.90
C ASN A 50 9.10 -0.72 21.29
N LYS A 51 9.12 0.31 22.15
CA LYS A 51 8.68 0.16 23.54
C LYS A 51 7.23 -0.34 23.70
N PRO A 52 6.21 0.19 22.98
CA PRO A 52 4.84 -0.31 23.10
C PRO A 52 4.71 -1.80 22.78
N LEU A 53 5.44 -2.28 21.76
CA LEU A 53 5.49 -3.70 21.41
C LEU A 53 6.11 -4.52 22.54
N PHE A 54 7.29 -4.12 23.04
CA PHE A 54 7.98 -4.85 24.10
C PHE A 54 7.16 -4.93 25.38
N ASP A 55 6.53 -3.84 25.81
CA ASP A 55 5.69 -3.82 27.01
C ASP A 55 4.49 -4.79 26.87
N LEU A 56 3.89 -4.91 25.68
CA LEU A 56 2.83 -5.88 25.41
C LEU A 56 3.34 -7.33 25.38
N ILE A 57 4.49 -7.57 24.73
CA ILE A 57 5.11 -8.91 24.67
C ILE A 57 5.44 -9.41 26.07
N GLU A 58 6.05 -8.58 26.92
CA GLU A 58 6.39 -8.98 28.29
C GLU A 58 5.15 -9.32 29.11
N ARG A 59 4.07 -8.55 28.99
CA ARG A 59 2.79 -8.89 29.64
C ARG A 59 2.20 -10.20 29.11
N LEU A 60 2.28 -10.45 27.80
CA LEU A 60 1.84 -11.70 27.19
C LEU A 60 2.70 -12.90 27.65
N ARG A 61 4.02 -12.72 27.82
CA ARG A 61 4.91 -13.76 28.36
C ARG A 61 4.49 -14.16 29.78
N LEU A 62 4.37 -13.19 30.68
CA LEU A 62 3.93 -13.43 32.06
C LEU A 62 2.54 -14.05 32.14
N TRP A 63 1.65 -13.69 31.20
CA TRP A 63 0.35 -14.33 31.08
C TRP A 63 0.48 -15.80 30.66
N ALA A 64 1.33 -16.13 29.68
CA ALA A 64 1.51 -17.47 29.16
C ALA A 64 2.26 -18.43 30.11
N GLU A 65 2.90 -17.94 31.17
CA GLU A 65 3.51 -18.80 32.21
C GLU A 65 2.47 -19.57 33.05
N LYS A 66 1.20 -19.12 33.07
CA LYS A 66 0.16 -19.73 33.90
C LYS A 66 -0.46 -20.94 33.20
N ASP A 67 -0.45 -22.11 33.83
CA ASP A 67 -0.98 -23.33 33.21
C ASP A 67 -2.47 -23.27 32.85
N GLU A 68 -3.27 -22.53 33.63
CA GLU A 68 -4.68 -22.28 33.36
C GLU A 68 -4.93 -21.59 32.00
N VAL A 69 -3.97 -20.81 31.52
CA VAL A 69 -4.06 -20.13 30.21
C VAL A 69 -4.05 -21.14 29.07
N TRP A 70 -3.27 -22.21 29.19
CA TRP A 70 -3.16 -23.26 28.19
C TRP A 70 -4.36 -24.21 28.18
N ALA A 71 -5.14 -24.25 29.26
CA ALA A 71 -6.38 -25.03 29.31
C ALA A 71 -7.51 -24.37 28.50
N VAL A 72 -7.44 -23.05 28.27
CA VAL A 72 -8.47 -22.29 27.56
C VAL A 72 -8.17 -22.26 26.06
N ARG A 73 -8.89 -23.08 25.27
CA ARG A 73 -8.66 -23.20 23.82
C ARG A 73 -8.71 -21.89 23.03
N ARG A 74 -9.53 -20.92 23.46
CA ARG A 74 -9.64 -19.60 22.82
C ARG A 74 -8.38 -18.74 22.96
N ASN A 75 -7.44 -19.13 23.81
CA ASN A 75 -6.17 -18.44 23.98
C ASN A 75 -5.15 -18.83 22.90
N LEU A 76 -5.42 -19.87 22.10
CA LEU A 76 -4.43 -20.44 21.19
C LEU A 76 -3.92 -19.42 20.15
N GLY A 77 -4.80 -18.60 19.57
CA GLY A 77 -4.38 -17.55 18.63
C GLY A 77 -3.46 -16.50 19.28
N ALA A 78 -3.76 -16.09 20.51
CA ALA A 78 -2.91 -15.16 21.27
C ALA A 78 -1.55 -15.78 21.63
N LEU A 79 -1.53 -17.06 22.02
CA LEU A 79 -0.29 -17.80 22.28
C LEU A 79 0.55 -17.99 21.00
N CYS A 80 -0.09 -18.24 19.85
CA CYS A 80 0.60 -18.32 18.57
C CYS A 80 1.19 -16.97 18.14
N PHE A 81 0.49 -15.87 18.37
CA PHE A 81 1.06 -14.53 18.19
C PHE A 81 2.28 -14.30 19.10
N LEU A 82 2.19 -14.68 20.38
CA LEU A 82 3.34 -14.60 21.28
C LEU A 82 4.52 -15.41 20.72
N GLY A 83 4.31 -16.67 20.32
CA GLY A 83 5.35 -17.49 19.70
C GLY A 83 5.96 -16.84 18.45
N TYR A 84 5.13 -16.21 17.62
CA TYR A 84 5.58 -15.45 16.46
C TYR A 84 6.49 -14.27 16.86
N PHE A 85 6.11 -13.50 17.89
CA PHE A 85 6.94 -12.39 18.38
C PHE A 85 8.26 -12.86 18.97
N LEU A 86 8.23 -13.93 19.79
CA LEU A 86 9.43 -14.52 20.38
C LEU A 86 10.42 -14.95 19.30
N ARG A 87 9.93 -15.64 18.27
CA ARG A 87 10.74 -16.04 17.10
C ARG A 87 11.37 -14.82 16.41
N LYS A 88 10.59 -13.75 16.18
CA LYS A 88 11.09 -12.52 15.55
C LYS A 88 12.15 -11.80 16.38
N MET A 89 12.10 -11.93 17.69
CA MET A 89 13.11 -11.40 18.61
C MET A 89 14.32 -12.33 18.79
N GLY A 90 14.28 -13.56 18.27
CA GLY A 90 15.30 -14.58 18.51
C GLY A 90 15.28 -15.13 19.94
N GLU A 91 14.14 -15.03 20.62
CA GLU A 91 13.91 -15.45 22.01
C GLU A 91 12.94 -16.64 22.09
N GLU A 92 12.88 -17.45 21.05
CA GLU A 92 12.06 -18.66 21.03
C GLU A 92 12.50 -19.70 22.07
N SER A 93 11.54 -20.35 22.69
CA SER A 93 11.76 -21.52 23.55
C SER A 93 11.24 -22.78 22.85
N PRO A 94 12.06 -23.83 22.65
CA PRO A 94 11.60 -25.09 22.07
C PRO A 94 10.42 -25.70 22.83
N ASP A 95 10.43 -25.65 24.16
CA ASP A 95 9.35 -26.20 24.99
C ASP A 95 8.02 -25.46 24.77
N PHE A 96 8.08 -24.13 24.67
CA PHE A 96 6.91 -23.30 24.39
C PHE A 96 6.35 -23.59 22.98
N THR A 97 7.22 -23.66 21.99
CA THR A 97 6.85 -23.95 20.59
C THR A 97 6.27 -25.36 20.46
N ASN A 98 6.89 -26.37 21.08
CA ASN A 98 6.38 -27.74 21.07
C ASN A 98 4.99 -27.83 21.71
N ARG A 99 4.81 -27.18 22.87
CA ARG A 99 3.49 -27.11 23.54
C ARG A 99 2.43 -26.47 22.64
N LEU A 100 2.78 -25.42 21.88
CA LEU A 100 1.86 -24.83 20.91
C LEU A 100 1.49 -25.78 19.77
N LEU A 101 2.48 -26.44 19.17
CA LEU A 101 2.26 -27.39 18.08
C LEU A 101 1.36 -28.56 18.52
N GLU A 102 1.57 -29.08 19.73
CA GLU A 102 0.71 -30.12 20.33
C GLU A 102 -0.74 -29.64 20.50
N GLN A 103 -0.95 -28.39 20.95
CA GLN A 103 -2.30 -27.82 21.07
C GLN A 103 -2.97 -27.64 19.70
N ILE A 104 -2.22 -27.24 18.67
CA ILE A 104 -2.74 -27.11 17.30
C ILE A 104 -3.13 -28.49 16.76
N GLU A 105 -2.27 -29.51 16.90
CA GLU A 105 -2.57 -30.88 16.49
C GLU A 105 -3.82 -31.43 17.20
N GLY A 106 -3.97 -31.11 18.49
CA GLY A 106 -5.15 -31.48 19.28
C GLY A 106 -6.48 -30.96 18.72
N LEU A 107 -6.48 -29.88 17.92
CA LEU A 107 -7.69 -29.35 17.28
C LEU A 107 -8.26 -30.26 16.19
N GLU A 108 -7.44 -31.13 15.59
CA GLU A 108 -7.91 -32.08 14.57
C GLU A 108 -8.91 -33.06 15.17
N ARG A 109 -8.63 -33.52 16.40
CA ARG A 109 -9.43 -34.50 17.15
C ARG A 109 -10.65 -33.87 17.85
N ASP A 110 -10.82 -32.56 17.73
CA ASP A 110 -11.90 -31.83 18.40
C ASP A 110 -13.24 -31.99 17.67
N GLU A 111 -14.16 -32.73 18.31
CA GLU A 111 -15.54 -32.92 17.86
C GLU A 111 -16.45 -31.72 18.14
N SER A 112 -16.03 -30.73 18.95
CA SER A 112 -16.87 -29.57 19.28
C SER A 112 -16.99 -28.61 18.09
N PRO A 113 -18.17 -28.51 17.45
CA PRO A 113 -18.23 -27.93 16.11
C PRO A 113 -18.44 -26.41 16.10
N LYS A 114 -18.85 -25.77 17.20
CA LYS A 114 -19.33 -24.37 17.17
C LYS A 114 -18.32 -23.34 17.66
N PHE A 115 -17.58 -23.61 18.74
CA PHE A 115 -16.67 -22.63 19.37
C PHE A 115 -15.19 -23.02 19.29
N SER A 116 -14.86 -24.01 18.46
CA SER A 116 -13.47 -24.44 18.26
C SER A 116 -12.66 -23.33 17.59
N PRO A 117 -11.42 -23.04 18.02
CA PRO A 117 -10.55 -22.03 17.42
C PRO A 117 -10.38 -22.17 15.91
N LYS A 118 -10.42 -23.40 15.37
CA LYS A 118 -10.35 -23.66 13.92
C LYS A 118 -11.48 -23.02 13.12
N ASN A 119 -12.59 -22.67 13.77
CA ASN A 119 -13.74 -22.01 13.14
C ASN A 119 -13.65 -20.48 13.17
N ASP A 120 -12.66 -19.90 13.84
CA ASP A 120 -12.44 -18.46 13.91
C ASP A 120 -11.20 -18.09 13.08
N PRO A 121 -11.35 -17.37 11.96
CA PRO A 121 -10.21 -17.01 11.12
C PRO A 121 -9.22 -16.08 11.84
N GLU A 122 -9.65 -15.28 12.82
CA GLU A 122 -8.76 -14.42 13.60
C GLU A 122 -7.89 -15.24 14.58
N GLN A 123 -8.27 -16.49 14.87
CA GLN A 123 -7.47 -17.44 15.63
C GLN A 123 -6.58 -18.28 14.70
N VAL A 124 -7.08 -18.68 13.54
CA VAL A 124 -6.34 -19.52 12.58
C VAL A 124 -5.22 -18.75 11.88
N PHE A 125 -5.41 -17.46 11.57
CA PHE A 125 -4.37 -16.65 10.95
C PHE A 125 -3.07 -16.60 11.78
N PRO A 126 -3.09 -16.29 13.10
CA PRO A 126 -1.89 -16.35 13.94
C PRO A 126 -1.25 -17.74 14.03
N MET A 127 -2.05 -18.81 14.02
CA MET A 127 -1.52 -20.19 13.99
C MET A 127 -0.73 -20.43 12.72
N ALA A 128 -1.31 -20.10 11.57
CA ALA A 128 -0.66 -20.25 10.27
C ALA A 128 0.57 -19.35 10.13
N LEU A 129 0.48 -18.12 10.62
CA LEU A 129 1.59 -17.15 10.63
C LEU A 129 2.81 -17.66 11.41
N LEU A 130 2.59 -18.27 12.58
CA LEU A 130 3.66 -18.91 13.34
C LEU A 130 4.16 -20.18 12.62
N VAL A 131 3.27 -21.12 12.30
CA VAL A 131 3.61 -22.43 11.71
C VAL A 131 4.33 -22.29 10.37
N GLY A 132 3.92 -21.31 9.55
CA GLY A 132 4.57 -21.01 8.26
C GLY A 132 6.00 -20.52 8.40
N MET A 133 6.33 -19.87 9.53
CA MET A 133 7.68 -19.39 9.85
C MET A 133 8.59 -20.44 10.47
N LEU A 134 8.03 -21.52 11.00
CA LEU A 134 8.79 -22.58 11.65
C LEU A 134 9.29 -23.58 10.59
N ASP A 135 10.61 -23.61 10.41
CA ASP A 135 11.28 -24.56 9.50
C ASP A 135 11.00 -26.02 9.92
N GLU A 136 11.01 -26.28 11.23
CA GLU A 136 10.83 -27.61 11.83
C GLU A 136 9.36 -28.01 12.08
N ALA A 137 8.39 -27.15 11.73
CA ALA A 137 7.00 -27.47 11.99
C ALA A 137 6.55 -28.72 11.21
N PRO A 138 5.91 -29.72 11.87
CA PRO A 138 5.45 -30.95 11.24
C PRO A 138 4.57 -30.70 10.02
N GLN A 139 4.83 -31.42 8.93
CA GLN A 139 4.03 -31.29 7.70
C GLN A 139 2.54 -31.61 7.94
N SER A 140 2.24 -32.54 8.85
CA SER A 140 0.87 -32.87 9.25
C SER A 140 0.11 -31.65 9.79
N ILE A 141 0.76 -30.78 10.57
CA ILE A 141 0.16 -29.56 11.11
C ILE A 141 -0.07 -28.53 9.98
N LYS A 142 0.90 -28.38 9.07
CA LYS A 142 0.76 -27.51 7.89
C LYS A 142 -0.43 -27.97 7.05
N ASP A 143 -0.54 -29.26 6.75
CA ASP A 143 -1.62 -29.84 5.96
C ASP A 143 -2.98 -29.72 6.66
N PHE A 144 -3.02 -29.92 7.98
CA PHE A 144 -4.21 -29.71 8.79
C PHE A 144 -4.72 -28.27 8.70
N LEU A 145 -3.87 -27.28 8.91
CA LEU A 145 -4.26 -25.86 8.85
C LEU A 145 -4.66 -25.43 7.43
N LYS A 146 -3.98 -25.94 6.39
CA LYS A 146 -4.39 -25.75 4.98
C LYS A 146 -5.81 -26.28 4.75
N LYS A 147 -6.09 -27.51 5.22
CA LYS A 147 -7.43 -28.11 5.11
C LYS A 147 -8.49 -27.30 5.87
N VAL A 148 -8.19 -26.85 7.09
CA VAL A 148 -9.07 -25.97 7.88
C VAL A 148 -9.41 -24.70 7.09
N ALA A 149 -8.41 -24.03 6.52
CA ALA A 149 -8.61 -22.81 5.74
C ALA A 149 -9.47 -23.07 4.48
N GLN A 150 -9.18 -24.14 3.73
CA GLN A 150 -9.92 -24.53 2.53
C GLN A 150 -11.39 -24.83 2.80
N GLU A 151 -11.68 -25.64 3.82
CA GLU A 151 -13.05 -26.05 4.15
C GLU A 151 -13.91 -24.92 4.71
N ARG A 152 -13.28 -23.92 5.36
CA ARG A 152 -13.97 -22.89 6.16
C ARG A 152 -13.93 -21.50 5.57
N ILE A 153 -13.35 -21.37 4.39
CA ILE A 153 -13.26 -20.12 3.65
C ILE A 153 -14.63 -19.46 3.48
N GLN A 154 -15.73 -20.21 3.39
CA GLN A 154 -17.09 -19.68 3.21
C GLN A 154 -17.54 -18.69 4.30
N GLY A 155 -18.44 -17.78 3.94
CA GLY A 155 -19.07 -16.81 4.85
C GLY A 155 -18.80 -15.35 4.44
N PRO A 156 -18.81 -14.40 5.39
CA PRO A 156 -18.48 -12.99 5.12
C PRO A 156 -17.09 -12.80 4.51
N LEU A 157 -16.86 -11.69 3.80
CA LEU A 157 -15.63 -11.51 3.03
C LEU A 157 -14.39 -11.41 3.91
N LYS A 158 -14.42 -10.65 5.03
CA LYS A 158 -13.33 -10.64 6.02
C LYS A 158 -12.91 -12.05 6.46
N ARG A 159 -13.89 -12.92 6.69
CA ARG A 159 -13.64 -14.33 7.06
C ARG A 159 -12.95 -15.09 5.92
N GLN A 160 -13.46 -14.97 4.70
CA GLN A 160 -12.83 -15.56 3.50
C GLN A 160 -11.37 -15.12 3.38
N ILE A 161 -11.12 -13.82 3.50
CA ILE A 161 -9.80 -13.21 3.34
C ILE A 161 -8.81 -13.67 4.40
N LEU A 162 -9.21 -13.73 5.66
CA LEU A 162 -8.31 -14.18 6.73
C LEU A 162 -7.99 -15.68 6.64
N TYR A 163 -8.92 -16.53 6.19
CA TYR A 163 -8.59 -17.94 5.89
C TYR A 163 -7.68 -18.07 4.66
N LEU A 164 -7.89 -17.25 3.63
CA LEU A 164 -6.97 -17.20 2.49
C LEU A 164 -5.57 -16.74 2.91
N ALA A 165 -5.49 -15.76 3.81
CA ALA A 165 -4.22 -15.31 4.38
C ALA A 165 -3.55 -16.43 5.17
N ALA A 166 -4.28 -17.14 6.01
CA ALA A 166 -3.76 -18.30 6.73
C ALA A 166 -3.25 -19.40 5.77
N TRP A 167 -3.97 -19.67 4.68
CA TRP A 167 -3.51 -20.62 3.66
C TRP A 167 -2.24 -20.10 2.96
N ARG A 168 -2.18 -18.81 2.64
CA ARG A 168 -1.01 -18.16 2.02
C ARG A 168 0.25 -18.24 2.87
N GLU A 169 0.15 -18.07 4.20
CA GLU A 169 1.29 -18.22 5.11
C GLU A 169 1.88 -19.65 5.09
N LEU A 170 1.09 -20.64 4.66
CA LEU A 170 1.51 -22.06 4.58
C LEU A 170 1.82 -22.51 3.15
N ASP A 171 1.42 -21.73 2.14
CA ASP A 171 1.53 -22.07 0.73
C ASP A 171 1.52 -20.81 -0.15
N GLU A 172 2.69 -20.47 -0.69
CA GLU A 172 2.85 -19.28 -1.54
C GLU A 172 2.10 -19.38 -2.87
N THR A 173 1.63 -20.57 -3.29
CA THR A 173 1.01 -20.80 -4.61
C THR A 173 -0.46 -20.44 -4.70
N VAL A 174 -1.12 -20.18 -3.56
CA VAL A 174 -2.54 -19.76 -3.53
C VAL A 174 -2.69 -18.50 -4.40
N SER A 175 -3.86 -18.20 -4.95
CA SER A 175 -4.08 -16.97 -5.72
C SER A 175 -5.06 -16.04 -4.98
N PRO A 176 -4.97 -14.70 -5.14
CA PRO A 176 -5.96 -13.80 -4.57
C PRO A 176 -7.35 -14.11 -5.14
N PRO A 177 -8.43 -13.81 -4.41
CA PRO A 177 -9.78 -13.96 -4.95
C PRO A 177 -9.98 -13.01 -6.13
N THR A 178 -10.35 -13.57 -7.29
CA THR A 178 -10.42 -12.82 -8.57
C THR A 178 -11.79 -12.21 -8.87
N SER A 179 -12.85 -12.67 -8.21
CA SER A 179 -14.26 -12.32 -8.51
C SER A 179 -14.95 -11.58 -7.37
N ILE A 180 -14.32 -10.53 -6.82
CA ILE A 180 -14.96 -9.67 -5.80
C ILE A 180 -15.55 -8.45 -6.49
N LEU A 181 -16.88 -8.37 -6.46
CA LEU A 181 -17.70 -7.27 -6.93
C LEU A 181 -18.33 -6.59 -5.72
N ASP A 182 -18.13 -5.27 -5.62
CA ASP A 182 -18.74 -4.34 -4.67
C ASP A 182 -18.54 -4.66 -3.17
N VAL A 183 -17.97 -3.71 -2.43
CA VAL A 183 -17.62 -3.87 -1.01
C VAL A 183 -18.07 -2.63 -0.28
N ASP A 184 -19.16 -2.77 0.48
CA ASP A 184 -19.77 -1.68 1.24
C ASP A 184 -19.45 -1.76 2.74
N ASP A 185 -19.08 -2.93 3.26
CA ASP A 185 -18.65 -3.07 4.66
C ASP A 185 -17.19 -2.59 4.84
N PRO A 186 -16.94 -1.68 5.80
CA PRO A 186 -15.58 -1.22 6.07
C PRO A 186 -14.59 -2.30 6.53
N GLY A 187 -15.02 -3.31 7.27
CA GLY A 187 -14.16 -4.41 7.73
C GLY A 187 -13.74 -5.31 6.58
N ASP A 188 -14.66 -5.58 5.65
CA ASP A 188 -14.37 -6.26 4.39
C ASP A 188 -13.37 -5.44 3.54
N ALA A 189 -13.60 -4.14 3.39
CA ALA A 189 -12.67 -3.26 2.66
C ALA A 189 -11.27 -3.25 3.29
N ILE A 190 -11.16 -3.13 4.61
CA ILE A 190 -9.87 -3.19 5.34
C ILE A 190 -9.17 -4.52 5.07
N SER A 191 -9.90 -5.64 5.15
CA SER A 191 -9.33 -6.97 4.96
C SER A 191 -8.76 -7.14 3.54
N LEU A 192 -9.47 -6.61 2.53
CA LEU A 192 -8.98 -6.62 1.14
C LEU A 192 -7.74 -5.75 0.98
N VAL A 193 -7.76 -4.51 1.46
CA VAL A 193 -6.57 -3.65 1.35
C VAL A 193 -5.36 -4.31 2.00
N TRP A 194 -5.52 -4.81 3.23
CA TRP A 194 -4.47 -5.53 3.93
C TRP A 194 -3.94 -6.74 3.16
N PHE A 195 -4.82 -7.61 2.67
CA PHE A 195 -4.41 -8.82 1.95
C PHE A 195 -3.63 -8.47 0.68
N TRP A 196 -4.07 -7.46 -0.07
CA TRP A 196 -3.41 -7.03 -1.30
C TRP A 196 -2.08 -6.32 -1.05
N GLU A 197 -1.98 -5.50 -0.01
CA GLU A 197 -0.69 -4.92 0.40
C GLU A 197 0.29 -5.96 0.92
N ARG A 198 -0.22 -6.98 1.62
CA ARG A 198 0.60 -8.01 2.25
C ARG A 198 1.14 -9.04 1.25
N TYR A 199 0.30 -9.51 0.33
CA TYR A 199 0.60 -10.68 -0.50
C TYR A 199 0.70 -10.42 -2.01
N GLU A 200 0.14 -9.32 -2.55
CA GLU A 200 0.13 -9.10 -4.00
C GLU A 200 1.21 -8.10 -4.42
N VAL A 201 1.95 -8.44 -5.47
CA VAL A 201 3.01 -7.59 -6.05
C VAL A 201 2.49 -6.74 -7.21
N SER A 202 1.34 -7.08 -7.82
CA SER A 202 0.83 -6.34 -8.98
C SER A 202 -0.69 -6.24 -9.10
N GLY A 203 -1.17 -5.02 -9.38
CA GLY A 203 -2.31 -4.81 -10.28
C GLY A 203 -3.64 -4.38 -9.66
N GLN A 204 -3.86 -4.47 -8.35
CA GLN A 204 -5.17 -4.10 -7.76
C GLN A 204 -5.14 -3.26 -6.49
N ARG A 205 -3.98 -2.92 -5.93
CA ARG A 205 -3.86 -2.09 -4.73
C ARG A 205 -4.66 -0.78 -4.84
N ALA A 206 -4.52 -0.08 -5.97
CA ALA A 206 -5.25 1.17 -6.20
C ALA A 206 -6.78 1.00 -6.26
N LYS A 207 -7.28 -0.14 -6.76
CA LYS A 207 -8.71 -0.46 -6.73
C LYS A 207 -9.18 -0.57 -5.28
N TRP A 208 -8.46 -1.32 -4.45
CA TRP A 208 -8.89 -1.60 -3.08
C TRP A 208 -8.71 -0.41 -2.13
N TRP A 209 -7.65 0.37 -2.27
CA TRP A 209 -7.53 1.64 -1.55
C TRP A 209 -8.65 2.62 -1.88
N LYS A 210 -9.13 2.62 -3.12
CA LYS A 210 -10.30 3.42 -3.51
C LYS A 210 -11.59 2.91 -2.88
N THR A 211 -11.79 1.59 -2.88
CA THR A 211 -12.92 0.96 -2.19
C THR A 211 -12.91 1.30 -0.71
N PHE A 212 -11.76 1.21 -0.05
CA PHE A 212 -11.59 1.61 1.34
C PHE A 212 -11.91 3.10 1.54
N GLU A 213 -11.40 3.98 0.68
CA GLU A 213 -11.69 5.41 0.79
C GLU A 213 -13.19 5.71 0.72
N SER A 214 -13.95 5.02 -0.13
CA SER A 214 -15.41 5.22 -0.23
C SER A 214 -16.18 4.86 1.03
N VAL A 215 -15.67 3.95 1.87
CA VAL A 215 -16.34 3.48 3.09
C VAL A 215 -15.69 4.04 4.37
N ARG A 216 -14.51 4.64 4.26
CA ARG A 216 -13.73 5.18 5.40
C ARG A 216 -14.49 6.23 6.20
N GLY A 217 -15.34 7.02 5.55
CA GLY A 217 -16.15 8.06 6.22
C GLY A 217 -17.12 7.50 7.27
N CYS A 218 -17.43 6.21 7.22
CA CYS A 218 -18.33 5.53 8.16
C CYS A 218 -17.57 4.87 9.34
N LEU A 219 -16.23 4.98 9.39
CA LEU A 219 -15.40 4.37 10.42
C LEU A 219 -15.16 5.31 11.60
N SER A 220 -15.19 4.74 12.81
CA SER A 220 -14.67 5.40 14.01
C SER A 220 -13.71 4.49 14.78
N PHE A 221 -12.67 5.09 15.36
CA PHE A 221 -11.74 4.43 16.27
C PHE A 221 -12.23 4.45 17.73
N GLU A 222 -13.23 5.29 18.03
CA GLU A 222 -13.79 5.48 19.37
C GLU A 222 -15.32 5.51 19.33
N GLN A 223 -15.94 5.08 20.44
CA GLN A 223 -17.37 5.28 20.64
C GLN A 223 -17.61 6.73 21.08
N GLN A 224 -17.75 7.64 20.12
CA GLN A 224 -18.18 9.01 20.43
C GLN A 224 -19.69 9.03 20.64
N ALA A 225 -20.15 9.61 21.75
CA ALA A 225 -21.56 9.64 22.13
C ALA A 225 -22.49 10.39 21.14
N ALA A 226 -21.94 11.07 20.13
CA ALA A 226 -22.67 11.93 19.20
C ALA A 226 -22.89 11.33 17.81
N ASP A 227 -22.26 10.19 17.48
CA ASP A 227 -22.41 9.56 16.16
C ASP A 227 -22.73 8.07 16.32
N GLU A 228 -24.02 7.79 16.57
CA GLU A 228 -24.54 6.41 16.69
C GLU A 228 -24.45 5.62 15.37
N SER A 229 -24.12 6.27 14.25
CA SER A 229 -24.08 5.64 12.93
C SER A 229 -22.69 5.14 12.51
N ALA A 230 -21.62 5.57 13.20
CA ALA A 230 -20.26 5.19 12.85
C ALA A 230 -19.92 3.77 13.33
N ARG A 231 -19.39 2.94 12.41
CA ARG A 231 -18.93 1.58 12.71
C ARG A 231 -17.61 1.65 13.46
N ILE A 232 -17.60 1.12 14.69
CA ILE A 232 -16.38 0.99 15.48
C ILE A 232 -15.52 -0.13 14.89
N ILE A 233 -14.27 0.20 14.56
CA ILE A 233 -13.29 -0.76 14.05
C ILE A 233 -12.77 -1.67 15.16
N SER A 234 -12.65 -2.98 14.89
CA SER A 234 -12.11 -3.94 15.88
C SER A 234 -10.58 -3.80 16.04
N PRO A 235 -9.98 -4.26 17.15
CA PRO A 235 -8.52 -4.27 17.29
C PRO A 235 -7.79 -5.05 16.19
N SER A 236 -8.38 -6.17 15.73
CA SER A 236 -7.86 -6.92 14.58
C SER A 236 -7.90 -6.09 13.30
N GLU A 237 -9.02 -5.42 12.99
CA GLU A 237 -9.13 -4.54 11.82
C GLU A 237 -8.18 -3.35 11.90
N MET A 238 -7.97 -2.76 13.08
CA MET A 238 -6.94 -1.72 13.27
C MET A 238 -5.55 -2.25 12.91
N ALA A 239 -5.21 -3.46 13.35
CA ALA A 239 -3.92 -4.07 13.07
C ALA A 239 -3.71 -4.38 11.58
N LEU A 240 -4.73 -4.95 10.92
CA LEU A 240 -4.70 -5.22 9.47
C LEU A 240 -4.55 -3.91 8.67
N LEU A 241 -5.35 -2.90 9.00
CA LEU A 241 -5.27 -1.58 8.35
C LEU A 241 -3.91 -0.92 8.58
N TYR A 242 -3.37 -1.02 9.80
CA TYR A 242 -2.09 -0.42 10.15
C TYR A 242 -0.92 -1.07 9.41
N GLU A 243 -0.92 -2.40 9.27
CA GLU A 243 0.05 -3.09 8.42
C GLU A 243 -0.05 -2.62 6.97
N ALA A 244 -1.27 -2.55 6.41
CA ALA A 244 -1.48 -2.13 5.03
C ALA A 244 -0.94 -0.71 4.78
N LEU A 245 -1.24 0.23 5.68
CA LEU A 245 -0.74 1.60 5.62
C LEU A 245 0.79 1.64 5.76
N THR A 246 1.35 0.86 6.68
CA THR A 246 2.80 0.80 6.89
C THR A 246 3.51 0.33 5.63
N ARG A 247 3.01 -0.73 4.99
CA ARG A 247 3.55 -1.26 3.72
C ARG A 247 3.49 -0.23 2.59
N GLU A 248 2.33 0.40 2.39
CA GLU A 248 2.17 1.41 1.34
C GLU A 248 3.05 2.66 1.60
N THR A 249 3.28 3.02 2.86
CA THR A 249 4.18 4.15 3.19
C THR A 249 5.67 3.80 3.15
N ASP A 250 6.06 2.54 3.38
CA ASP A 250 7.46 2.08 3.31
C ASP A 250 7.88 1.82 1.86
N LYS A 251 7.01 1.16 1.08
CA LYS A 251 7.24 0.79 -0.32
C LYS A 251 5.98 1.09 -1.14
N PRO A 252 5.78 2.36 -1.53
CA PRO A 252 4.58 2.78 -2.21
C PRO A 252 4.43 2.10 -3.57
N ASP A 253 3.22 1.69 -3.92
CA ASP A 253 2.95 1.10 -5.22
C ASP A 253 3.04 2.19 -6.31
N PRO A 254 3.87 2.02 -7.35
CA PRO A 254 4.06 3.05 -8.36
C PRO A 254 2.80 3.30 -9.19
N ASN A 255 1.94 2.30 -9.42
CA ASN A 255 0.68 2.49 -10.14
C ASN A 255 -0.32 3.28 -9.28
N LEU A 256 -0.33 3.04 -7.97
CA LEU A 256 -1.10 3.84 -7.03
C LEU A 256 -0.59 5.27 -7.00
N LEU A 257 0.71 5.50 -6.87
CA LEU A 257 1.30 6.84 -6.96
C LEU A 257 0.95 7.54 -8.28
N PHE A 258 1.02 6.83 -9.42
CA PHE A 258 0.59 7.37 -10.72
C PHE A 258 -0.88 7.83 -10.71
N GLU A 259 -1.77 7.04 -10.09
CA GLU A 259 -3.20 7.38 -9.99
C GLU A 259 -3.51 8.46 -8.94
N LEU A 260 -2.67 8.63 -7.92
CA LEU A 260 -2.79 9.65 -6.88
C LEU A 260 -2.20 11.00 -7.30
N TYR A 261 -1.04 10.97 -7.95
CA TYR A 261 -0.31 12.19 -8.26
C TYR A 261 -1.14 13.09 -9.18
N PRO A 262 -1.23 14.40 -8.90
CA PRO A 262 -2.07 15.31 -9.67
C PRO A 262 -1.40 15.69 -11.00
N LEU A 263 -1.01 14.72 -11.82
CA LEU A 263 -0.46 14.93 -13.16
C LEU A 263 -1.47 15.70 -14.04
N HIS A 264 -0.94 16.46 -14.99
CA HIS A 264 -1.72 17.17 -16.00
C HIS A 264 -2.65 16.18 -16.72
N PRO A 265 -3.95 16.48 -16.93
CA PRO A 265 -4.91 15.52 -17.45
C PRO A 265 -4.47 14.80 -18.72
N ARG A 266 -3.90 15.55 -19.68
CA ARG A 266 -3.40 14.99 -20.94
C ARG A 266 -2.19 14.06 -20.77
N VAL A 267 -1.31 14.39 -19.82
CA VAL A 267 -0.13 13.55 -19.51
C VAL A 267 -0.60 12.25 -18.88
N LYS A 268 -1.50 12.34 -17.90
CA LYS A 268 -2.07 11.17 -17.23
C LYS A 268 -2.84 10.27 -18.20
N GLU A 269 -3.67 10.84 -19.07
CA GLU A 269 -4.44 10.11 -20.07
C GLU A 269 -3.55 9.26 -20.97
N ILE A 270 -2.50 9.85 -21.53
CA ILE A 270 -1.60 9.19 -22.49
C ILE A 270 -0.67 8.18 -21.81
N ALA A 271 -0.13 8.53 -20.64
CA ALA A 271 0.85 7.70 -19.94
C ALA A 271 0.20 6.52 -19.20
N ARG A 272 -1.10 6.56 -18.89
CA ARG A 272 -1.76 5.59 -18.01
C ARG A 272 -1.57 4.14 -18.43
N LYS A 273 -1.99 3.80 -19.67
CA LYS A 273 -1.93 2.43 -20.16
C LYS A 273 -0.48 1.89 -20.18
N PRO A 274 0.49 2.55 -20.82
CA PRO A 274 1.85 2.04 -20.84
C PRO A 274 2.49 1.99 -19.46
N PHE A 275 2.17 2.91 -18.55
CA PHE A 275 2.68 2.85 -17.18
C PHE A 275 2.16 1.62 -16.42
N GLN A 276 0.85 1.33 -16.53
CA GLN A 276 0.23 0.16 -15.91
C GLN A 276 0.74 -1.18 -16.49
N GLU A 277 1.14 -1.17 -17.77
CA GLU A 277 1.75 -2.33 -18.44
C GLU A 277 3.26 -2.46 -18.16
N GLY A 278 3.84 -1.61 -17.30
CA GLY A 278 5.28 -1.59 -17.00
C GLY A 278 6.16 -1.06 -18.14
N ASN A 279 5.55 -0.48 -19.19
CA ASN A 279 6.24 0.12 -20.32
C ASN A 279 6.55 1.60 -20.04
N TYR A 280 7.38 1.84 -19.03
CA TYR A 280 7.67 3.17 -18.49
C TYR A 280 8.31 4.12 -19.50
N VAL A 281 9.26 3.63 -20.31
CA VAL A 281 9.90 4.42 -21.37
C VAL A 281 8.86 4.92 -22.37
N HIS A 282 7.93 4.04 -22.79
CA HIS A 282 6.87 4.43 -23.70
C HIS A 282 5.91 5.44 -23.07
N ALA A 283 5.57 5.29 -21.79
CA ALA A 283 4.73 6.24 -21.06
C ALA A 283 5.30 7.66 -21.09
N VAL A 284 6.59 7.82 -20.80
CA VAL A 284 7.28 9.11 -20.82
C VAL A 284 7.40 9.67 -22.25
N LEU A 285 7.75 8.82 -23.23
CA LEU A 285 7.89 9.23 -24.64
C LEU A 285 6.58 9.78 -25.20
N GLU A 286 5.46 9.12 -24.95
CA GLU A 286 4.16 9.58 -25.44
C GLU A 286 3.71 10.88 -24.75
N ALA A 287 4.01 11.06 -23.45
CA ALA A 287 3.77 12.32 -22.75
C ALA A 287 4.60 13.48 -23.35
N ALA A 288 5.86 13.24 -23.69
CA ALA A 288 6.72 14.25 -24.33
C ALA A 288 6.26 14.59 -25.76
N LYS A 289 5.82 13.61 -26.55
CA LYS A 289 5.21 13.85 -27.87
C LYS A 289 3.93 14.68 -27.76
N ALA A 290 3.10 14.41 -26.75
CA ALA A 290 1.90 15.19 -26.49
C ALA A 290 2.22 16.64 -26.16
N PHE A 291 3.27 16.89 -25.38
CA PHE A 291 3.76 18.23 -25.09
C PHE A 291 4.27 18.96 -26.32
N GLU A 292 5.10 18.30 -27.14
CA GLU A 292 5.60 18.84 -28.40
C GLU A 292 4.44 19.24 -29.33
N LYS A 293 3.47 18.34 -29.52
CA LYS A 293 2.29 18.60 -30.36
C LYS A 293 1.50 19.80 -29.84
N TYR A 294 1.25 19.87 -28.54
CA TYR A 294 0.54 20.99 -27.92
C TYR A 294 1.25 22.32 -28.14
N LEU A 295 2.59 22.36 -28.01
CA LEU A 295 3.37 23.57 -28.30
C LEU A 295 3.30 23.98 -29.77
N LYS A 296 3.35 23.03 -30.72
CA LYS A 296 3.21 23.34 -32.15
C LYS A 296 1.86 23.98 -32.45
N GLU A 297 0.79 23.42 -31.88
CA GLU A 297 -0.57 23.93 -32.04
C GLU A 297 -0.72 25.34 -31.45
N LEU A 298 -0.13 25.61 -30.29
CA LEU A 298 -0.19 26.94 -29.67
C LEU A 298 0.64 27.99 -30.41
N THR A 299 1.83 27.64 -30.88
CA THR A 299 2.80 28.61 -31.40
C THR A 299 2.82 28.72 -32.92
N GLN A 300 2.20 27.76 -33.61
CA GLN A 300 2.25 27.61 -35.07
C GLN A 300 3.68 27.51 -35.62
N ILE A 301 4.61 27.00 -34.80
CA ILE A 301 6.00 26.72 -35.18
C ILE A 301 6.10 25.23 -35.50
N ASP A 302 6.48 24.90 -36.73
CA ASP A 302 6.74 23.51 -37.13
C ASP A 302 8.24 23.23 -37.18
N GLU A 303 8.82 22.95 -36.02
CA GLU A 303 10.23 22.59 -35.84
C GLU A 303 10.36 21.33 -34.99
N ASN A 304 11.59 20.80 -34.82
CA ASN A 304 11.83 19.75 -33.84
C ASN A 304 11.65 20.27 -32.41
N CYS A 305 11.32 19.38 -31.46
CA CYS A 305 11.05 19.71 -30.06
C CYS A 305 12.03 20.73 -29.43
N ARG A 306 13.36 20.56 -29.59
CA ARG A 306 14.34 21.49 -29.00
C ARG A 306 14.21 22.89 -29.60
N ARG A 307 14.21 23.01 -30.93
CA ARG A 307 14.07 24.30 -31.63
C ARG A 307 12.71 24.94 -31.35
N LEU A 308 11.64 24.15 -31.33
CA LEU A 308 10.31 24.59 -30.98
C LEU A 308 10.32 25.26 -29.59
N VAL A 309 10.89 24.62 -28.57
CA VAL A 309 10.99 25.20 -27.23
C VAL A 309 11.86 26.47 -27.21
N GLN A 310 13.03 26.43 -27.86
CA GLN A 310 13.94 27.57 -27.94
C GLN A 310 13.25 28.81 -28.52
N GLU A 311 12.56 28.66 -29.65
CA GLU A 311 11.83 29.74 -30.30
C GLU A 311 10.57 30.16 -29.55
N SER A 312 9.88 29.20 -28.92
CA SER A 312 8.65 29.48 -28.20
C SER A 312 8.89 30.29 -26.94
N PHE A 313 9.93 29.98 -26.17
CA PHE A 313 10.11 30.50 -24.80
C PHE A 313 11.25 31.53 -24.69
N LYS A 314 11.84 32.00 -25.79
CA LYS A 314 12.95 32.98 -25.78
C LYS A 314 12.56 34.28 -25.06
N VAL A 315 13.45 34.81 -24.23
CA VAL A 315 13.19 36.00 -23.39
C VAL A 315 12.91 37.27 -24.21
N GLN A 316 13.59 37.45 -25.35
CA GLN A 316 13.53 38.70 -26.12
C GLN A 316 12.25 38.83 -26.96
N SER A 317 11.69 37.70 -27.40
CA SER A 317 10.52 37.65 -28.29
C SER A 317 9.75 36.33 -28.14
N PRO A 318 9.22 36.03 -26.94
CA PRO A 318 8.57 34.75 -26.67
C PRO A 318 7.26 34.63 -27.46
N ARG A 319 6.94 33.41 -27.91
CA ARG A 319 5.56 33.03 -28.28
C ARG A 319 4.74 32.67 -27.07
N ILE A 320 5.39 32.15 -26.04
CA ILE A 320 4.78 31.76 -24.78
C ILE A 320 5.52 32.49 -23.67
N ARG A 321 4.80 33.39 -23.01
CA ARG A 321 5.32 34.27 -21.98
C ARG A 321 4.75 33.85 -20.63
N PHE A 322 5.60 33.30 -19.75
CA PHE A 322 5.17 32.73 -18.46
C PHE A 322 4.90 33.76 -17.36
N ASN A 323 5.42 34.99 -17.52
CA ASN A 323 5.31 36.10 -16.58
C ASN A 323 5.49 37.44 -17.33
N LYS A 324 5.54 38.59 -16.65
CA LYS A 324 5.56 39.90 -17.33
C LYS A 324 6.89 40.29 -17.98
N LEU A 325 7.98 39.55 -17.70
CA LEU A 325 9.35 39.83 -18.22
C LEU A 325 9.87 41.25 -17.95
N GLN A 326 9.39 41.93 -16.91
CA GLN A 326 9.79 43.29 -16.58
C GLN A 326 11.08 43.30 -15.77
N SER A 327 11.15 42.45 -14.75
CA SER A 327 12.30 42.34 -13.84
C SER A 327 13.35 41.35 -14.32
N ARG A 328 14.56 41.45 -13.78
CA ARG A 328 15.61 40.44 -13.98
C ARG A 328 15.16 39.05 -13.51
N SER A 329 14.45 38.98 -12.39
CA SER A 329 13.95 37.71 -11.84
C SER A 329 12.95 37.02 -12.78
N GLU A 330 12.02 37.78 -13.33
CA GLU A 330 11.04 37.27 -14.31
C GLU A 330 11.71 36.75 -15.59
N LYS A 331 12.70 37.48 -16.10
CA LYS A 331 13.49 37.04 -17.26
C LYS A 331 14.28 35.76 -16.96
N SER A 332 14.82 35.63 -15.74
CA SER A 332 15.51 34.41 -15.30
C SER A 332 14.56 33.22 -15.15
N GLU A 333 13.32 33.41 -14.66
CA GLU A 333 12.32 32.35 -14.58
C GLU A 333 11.93 31.84 -15.97
N GLN A 334 11.67 32.75 -16.92
CA GLN A 334 11.36 32.41 -18.31
C GLN A 334 12.46 31.57 -18.94
N GLU A 335 13.72 31.99 -18.75
CA GLU A 335 14.88 31.24 -19.23
C GLU A 335 15.02 29.88 -18.55
N GLY A 336 14.77 29.79 -17.24
CA GLY A 336 14.79 28.53 -16.51
C GLY A 336 13.75 27.53 -17.05
N LEU A 337 12.51 27.98 -17.28
CA LEU A 337 11.45 27.14 -17.86
C LEU A 337 11.78 26.71 -19.29
N ARG A 338 12.43 27.57 -20.09
CA ARG A 338 12.99 27.21 -21.40
C ARG A 338 14.02 26.10 -21.29
N LEU A 339 14.98 26.22 -20.39
CA LEU A 339 16.02 25.21 -20.21
C LEU A 339 15.47 23.86 -19.74
N ILE A 340 14.50 23.87 -18.82
CA ILE A 340 13.83 22.64 -18.37
C ILE A 340 13.11 21.96 -19.54
N ALA A 341 12.29 22.72 -20.28
CA ALA A 341 11.55 22.17 -21.42
C ALA A 341 12.47 21.68 -22.55
N GLU A 342 13.57 22.40 -22.81
CA GLU A 342 14.59 21.97 -23.76
C GLU A 342 15.29 20.69 -23.29
N GLY A 343 15.55 20.59 -21.98
CA GLY A 343 16.07 19.40 -21.32
C GLY A 343 15.14 18.19 -21.49
N ILE A 344 13.82 18.36 -21.34
CA ILE A 344 12.83 17.30 -21.63
C ILE A 344 12.96 16.84 -23.09
N CYS A 345 12.94 17.78 -24.04
CA CYS A 345 13.12 17.46 -25.46
C CYS A 345 14.48 16.77 -25.72
N ALA A 346 15.52 17.11 -24.97
CA ALA A 346 16.84 16.52 -25.12
C ALA A 346 16.93 15.11 -24.54
N ALA A 347 16.50 14.92 -23.30
CA ALA A 347 16.68 13.69 -22.53
C ALA A 347 15.67 12.61 -22.93
N VAL A 348 14.43 12.99 -23.21
CA VAL A 348 13.35 12.03 -23.53
C VAL A 348 13.36 11.70 -25.02
N ARG A 349 13.57 12.70 -25.89
CA ARG A 349 13.49 12.49 -27.35
C ARG A 349 14.85 12.20 -28.01
N ASN A 350 15.99 12.36 -27.31
CA ASN A 350 17.30 12.25 -27.95
C ASN A 350 18.43 11.55 -27.16
N PRO A 351 18.25 10.27 -26.74
CA PRO A 351 19.44 9.41 -26.67
C PRO A 351 19.30 7.95 -27.15
N LYS A 352 18.15 7.44 -27.61
CA LYS A 352 17.96 5.97 -27.83
C LYS A 352 17.08 5.53 -29.03
N GLY A 353 16.71 6.43 -29.94
CA GLY A 353 15.85 6.10 -31.10
C GLY A 353 16.50 5.28 -32.23
N HIS A 354 17.79 4.93 -32.10
CA HIS A 354 18.57 4.21 -33.11
C HIS A 354 19.03 2.83 -32.64
N GLU A 355 18.75 2.46 -31.39
CA GLU A 355 19.07 1.12 -30.88
C GLU A 355 17.80 0.26 -30.84
N PRO A 356 17.90 -1.05 -31.10
CA PRO A 356 16.76 -1.95 -31.02
C PRO A 356 16.23 -2.08 -29.57
N MET A 357 14.97 -2.50 -29.40
CA MET A 357 14.29 -2.53 -28.08
C MET A 357 14.97 -3.46 -27.07
N ASP A 358 15.78 -4.41 -27.52
CA ASP A 358 16.58 -5.33 -26.71
C ASP A 358 17.95 -4.76 -26.31
N ALA A 359 18.28 -3.53 -26.73
CA ALA A 359 19.52 -2.89 -26.35
C ALA A 359 19.55 -2.61 -24.84
N PRO A 360 20.65 -2.95 -24.12
CA PRO A 360 20.78 -2.73 -22.68
C PRO A 360 20.55 -1.28 -22.24
N ALA A 361 20.81 -0.32 -23.14
CA ALA A 361 20.54 1.09 -22.89
C ALA A 361 19.03 1.39 -22.82
N MET A 362 18.15 0.68 -23.54
CA MET A 362 16.70 0.90 -23.52
C MET A 362 16.02 0.36 -22.24
N GLN A 363 16.69 -0.52 -21.48
CA GLN A 363 16.08 -1.31 -20.39
C GLN A 363 16.13 -0.68 -18.98
N GLN A 364 16.43 0.61 -18.82
CA GLN A 364 16.76 1.18 -17.50
C GLN A 364 15.92 2.41 -17.14
N LEU A 365 14.60 2.29 -17.19
CA LEU A 365 13.75 3.28 -16.54
C LEU A 365 12.84 2.55 -15.57
N ASP A 366 13.03 2.77 -14.28
CA ASP A 366 12.12 2.23 -13.28
C ASP A 366 10.84 3.07 -13.17
N ALA A 367 9.87 2.56 -12.43
CA ALA A 367 8.55 3.17 -12.30
C ALA A 367 8.59 4.55 -11.62
N PHE A 368 9.46 4.74 -10.63
CA PHE A 368 9.61 5.99 -9.89
C PHE A 368 10.33 7.04 -10.73
N GLU A 369 11.41 6.65 -11.42
CA GLU A 369 12.08 7.54 -12.37
C GLU A 369 11.14 8.00 -13.48
N ALA A 370 10.27 7.10 -13.97
CA ALA A 370 9.26 7.46 -14.95
C ALA A 370 8.22 8.43 -14.39
N LEU A 371 7.78 8.24 -13.14
CA LEU A 371 6.90 9.18 -12.45
C LEU A 371 7.53 10.56 -12.33
N ASP A 372 8.81 10.64 -11.97
CA ASP A 372 9.54 11.91 -11.87
C ASP A 372 9.57 12.64 -13.21
N GLN A 373 9.89 11.92 -14.29
CA GLN A 373 9.89 12.49 -15.63
C GLN A 373 8.49 12.94 -16.08
N LEU A 374 7.46 12.15 -15.81
CA LEU A 374 6.07 12.52 -16.07
C LEU A 374 5.63 13.74 -15.26
N ALA A 375 6.08 13.86 -14.01
CA ALA A 375 5.80 14.99 -13.15
C ALA A 375 6.44 16.28 -13.69
N ILE A 376 7.68 16.21 -14.19
CA ILE A 376 8.37 17.35 -14.82
C ILE A 376 7.66 17.76 -16.12
N ILE A 377 7.31 16.81 -16.98
CA ILE A 377 6.52 17.08 -18.21
C ILE A 377 5.17 17.71 -17.84
N SER A 378 4.48 17.14 -16.86
CA SER A 378 3.22 17.67 -16.35
C SER A 378 3.37 19.09 -15.80
N TYR A 379 4.46 19.39 -15.11
CA TYR A 379 4.70 20.71 -14.54
C TYR A 379 4.82 21.75 -15.66
N ILE A 380 5.64 21.49 -16.68
CA ILE A 380 5.80 22.40 -17.82
C ILE A 380 4.49 22.57 -18.59
N PHE A 381 3.73 21.50 -18.83
CA PHE A 381 2.39 21.58 -19.43
C PHE A 381 1.50 22.60 -18.71
N LYS A 382 1.39 22.48 -17.38
CA LYS A 382 0.59 23.38 -16.54
C LYS A 382 1.13 24.82 -16.54
N ARG A 383 2.45 25.01 -16.69
CA ARG A 383 3.04 26.36 -16.80
C ARG A 383 2.66 26.99 -18.14
N VAL A 384 2.66 26.23 -19.23
CA VAL A 384 2.28 26.71 -20.57
C VAL A 384 0.79 27.06 -20.62
N GLU A 385 -0.09 26.23 -20.06
CA GLU A 385 -1.53 26.53 -20.02
C GLU A 385 -1.88 27.84 -19.28
N LYS A 386 -1.03 28.26 -18.35
CA LYS A 386 -1.20 29.49 -17.57
C LYS A 386 -0.45 30.69 -18.17
N ALA A 387 0.27 30.51 -19.27
CA ALA A 387 1.10 31.54 -19.88
C ALA A 387 0.30 32.38 -20.88
N ASP A 388 0.79 33.59 -21.15
CA ASP A 388 0.28 34.42 -22.23
C ASP A 388 0.84 33.90 -23.56
N VAL A 389 -0.05 33.61 -24.52
CA VAL A 389 0.34 33.25 -25.89
C VAL A 389 0.37 34.54 -26.72
N ILE A 390 1.52 34.83 -27.33
CA ILE A 390 1.75 36.03 -28.14
C ILE A 390 1.68 35.64 -29.62
N ASN A 391 0.63 36.11 -30.28
CA ASN A 391 0.39 35.83 -31.69
C ASN A 391 1.40 36.56 -32.57
N LYS A 392 1.48 36.18 -33.85
CA LYS A 392 2.39 36.80 -34.83
C LYS A 392 2.04 38.26 -35.14
N ASP A 393 0.82 38.67 -34.77
CA ASP A 393 0.21 39.95 -35.12
C ASP A 393 0.05 40.90 -33.91
N ASP A 394 0.50 40.48 -32.70
CA ASP A 394 0.62 41.29 -31.48
C ASP A 394 2.10 41.66 -31.22
#